data_AF-A0A2K4MJK1-F1
#
_entry.id   AF-A0A2K4MJK1-F1
#
_cell.length_a   1.000
_cell.length_b   1.000
_cell.length_c   1.000
_cell.angle_alpha   90.00
_cell.angle_beta   90.00
_cell.angle_gamma   90.00
#
_symmetry.space_group_name_H-M   'P 1'
#
loop_
_entity.id
_entity.type
_entity.pdbx_description
1 polymer ?
#
loop_
_entity_poly.entity_id
_entity_poly.type
_entity_poly.pdbx_seq_one_letter_code
_entity_poly.pdbx_strand_id
1 'polypeptide(L)'
;MKKQRGLSGIAVLLCVALAGAALLLVFKIVPVYTEFANIKNTLQTLSAETNAGEYTLRHEFDQKAAVADITAIKGDNLTVVAGSSGNFLRAQYQREVPLFANVSLLFHFDTQAGQPPAVQ
;
A
#
# COMPACT_ATOMS: atom_id res chain seq x y z
N MET A 1 36.90 22.51 -34.29
CA MET A 1 35.51 23.00 -34.39
C MET A 1 34.56 21.92 -33.85
N LYS A 2 33.88 22.14 -32.70
CA LYS A 2 32.93 21.19 -32.12
C LYS A 2 31.56 21.40 -32.75
N LYS A 3 31.03 20.40 -33.48
CA LYS A 3 29.63 20.40 -33.94
C LYS A 3 28.72 20.23 -32.71
N GLN A 4 28.07 21.30 -32.26
CA GLN A 4 26.93 21.20 -31.36
C GLN A 4 25.83 20.41 -32.09
N ARG A 5 25.70 19.14 -31.74
CA ARG A 5 24.52 18.35 -32.07
C ARG A 5 23.49 18.69 -31.01
N GLY A 6 22.79 19.81 -31.21
CA GLY A 6 21.61 20.12 -30.39
C GLY A 6 20.66 18.93 -30.41
N LEU A 7 20.00 18.67 -29.28
CA LEU A 7 18.93 17.68 -29.23
C LEU A 7 17.91 18.09 -30.31
N SER A 8 17.71 17.24 -31.32
CA SER A 8 16.73 17.51 -32.39
C SER A 8 15.37 17.85 -31.75
N GLY A 9 14.58 18.76 -32.33
CA GLY A 9 13.25 19.09 -31.81
C GLY A 9 12.38 17.84 -31.57
N ILE A 10 12.55 16.81 -32.40
CA ILE A 10 11.93 15.49 -32.21
C ILE A 10 12.39 14.82 -30.91
N ALA A 11 13.70 14.85 -30.61
CA ALA A 11 14.24 14.25 -29.40
C ALA A 11 13.79 15.02 -28.14
N VAL A 12 13.60 16.34 -28.21
CA VAL A 12 12.98 17.12 -27.12
C VAL A 12 11.53 16.67 -26.90
N LEU A 13 10.73 16.56 -27.96
CA LEU A 13 9.34 16.12 -27.87
C LEU A 13 9.21 14.70 -27.29
N LEU A 14 10.07 13.77 -27.71
CA LEU A 14 10.11 12.42 -27.16
C LEU A 14 10.45 12.41 -25.67
N CYS A 15 11.44 13.20 -25.24
CA CYS A 15 11.77 13.33 -23.82
C CYS A 15 10.60 13.89 -23.00
N VAL A 16 9.90 14.91 -23.52
CA VAL A 16 8.71 15.47 -22.85
C VAL A 16 7.58 14.45 -22.76
N ALA A 17 7.32 13.69 -23.82
CA ALA A 17 6.31 12.65 -23.82
C ALA A 17 6.61 11.54 -22.80
N LEU A 18 7.87 11.07 -22.74
CA LEU A 18 8.29 10.08 -21.76
C LEU A 18 8.23 10.61 -20.33
N ALA A 19 8.66 11.86 -20.10
CA ALA A 19 8.56 12.50 -18.79
C ALA A 19 7.10 12.66 -18.35
N GLY A 20 6.21 13.07 -19.25
CA GLY A 20 4.77 13.15 -18.99
C GLY A 20 4.16 11.80 -18.63
N ALA A 21 4.50 10.74 -19.37
CA ALA A 21 4.06 9.38 -19.06
C ALA A 21 4.56 8.93 -17.67
N ALA A 22 5.85 9.17 -17.35
CA ALA A 22 6.41 8.86 -16.04
C ALA A 22 5.72 9.62 -14.90
N LEU A 23 5.43 10.91 -15.08
CA LEU A 23 4.69 11.72 -14.10
C LEU A 23 3.29 11.16 -13.83
N LEU A 24 2.56 10.77 -14.88
CA LEU A 24 1.25 10.16 -14.71
C LEU A 24 1.31 8.85 -13.92
N LEU A 25 2.33 8.02 -14.15
CA LEU A 25 2.55 6.80 -13.36
C LEU A 25 2.80 7.13 -11.89
N VAL A 26 3.69 8.08 -11.61
CA VAL A 26 3.98 8.52 -10.23
C VAL A 26 2.70 8.96 -9.51
N PHE A 27 1.85 9.76 -10.15
CA PHE A 27 0.59 10.20 -9.56
C PHE A 27 -0.38 9.06 -9.25
N LYS A 28 -0.34 7.94 -9.98
CA LYS A 28 -1.15 6.75 -9.65
C LYS A 28 -0.51 5.89 -8.56
N ILE A 29 0.81 5.88 -8.47
CA ILE A 29 1.56 5.08 -7.49
C ILE A 29 1.49 5.70 -6.08
N VAL A 30 1.58 7.03 -5.97
CA VAL A 30 1.52 7.74 -4.68
C VAL A 30 0.33 7.32 -3.80
N PRO A 31 -0.94 7.39 -4.27
CA PRO A 31 -2.08 7.03 -3.42
C PRO A 31 -2.04 5.57 -2.96
N VAL A 32 -1.48 4.65 -3.75
CA VAL A 32 -1.31 3.24 -3.37
C VAL A 32 -0.37 3.11 -2.17
N TYR A 33 0.76 3.82 -2.17
CA TYR A 33 1.69 3.80 -1.06
C TYR A 33 1.18 4.55 0.16
N THR A 34 0.39 5.61 -0.04
CA THR A 34 -0.32 6.30 1.06
C THR A 34 -1.29 5.36 1.76
N GLU A 35 -2.10 4.61 1.00
CA GLU A 35 -3.02 3.61 1.53
C GLU A 35 -2.28 2.51 2.31
N PHE A 36 -1.18 1.98 1.74
CA PHE A 36 -0.32 1.01 2.44
C PHE A 36 0.26 1.55 3.76
N ALA A 37 0.71 2.82 3.77
CA ALA A 37 1.22 3.45 4.99
C ALA A 37 0.12 3.58 6.07
N ASN A 38 -1.10 3.94 5.66
CA ASN A 38 -2.26 4.01 6.56
C ASN A 38 -2.59 2.64 7.15
N ILE A 39 -2.59 1.58 6.33
CA ILE A 39 -2.79 0.19 6.80
C ILE A 39 -1.72 -0.16 7.83
N LYS A 40 -0.44 0.04 7.51
CA LYS A 40 0.68 -0.25 8.40
C LYS A 40 0.54 0.45 9.75
N ASN A 41 0.21 1.74 9.76
CA ASN A 41 0.03 2.52 10.99
C ASN A 41 -1.18 2.02 11.82
N THR A 42 -2.26 1.66 11.13
CA THR A 42 -3.46 1.10 11.76
C THR A 42 -3.15 -0.22 12.45
N LEU A 43 -2.44 -1.13 11.77
CA LEU A 43 -2.00 -2.40 12.37
C LEU A 43 -1.08 -2.18 13.57
N GLN A 44 -0.16 -1.22 13.50
CA GLN A 44 0.70 -0.87 14.63
C GLN A 44 -0.09 -0.43 15.85
N THR A 45 -1.12 0.40 15.64
CA THR A 45 -2.00 0.87 16.73
C THR A 45 -2.78 -0.29 17.34
N LEU A 46 -3.42 -1.12 16.52
CA LEU A 46 -4.20 -2.28 16.97
C LEU A 46 -3.34 -3.36 17.64
N SER A 47 -2.07 -3.49 17.23
CA SER A 47 -1.14 -4.45 17.85
C SER A 47 -0.77 -4.09 19.30
N ALA A 48 -0.84 -2.80 19.62
CA ALA A 48 -0.54 -2.27 20.96
C ALA A 48 -1.75 -2.32 21.90
N GLU A 49 -2.95 -2.55 21.38
CA GLU A 49 -4.15 -2.73 22.20
C GLU A 49 -4.05 -4.05 22.99
N THR A 50 -4.54 -4.05 24.23
CA THR A 50 -4.52 -5.21 25.11
C THR A 50 -5.95 -5.60 25.47
N ASN A 51 -6.19 -6.89 25.70
CA ASN A 51 -7.51 -7.44 26.04
C ASN A 51 -8.59 -7.29 24.95
N ALA A 52 -8.19 -7.06 23.69
CA ALA A 52 -9.09 -7.08 22.54
C ALA A 52 -9.16 -8.50 21.95
N GLY A 53 -10.37 -9.00 21.72
CA GLY A 53 -10.58 -10.26 21.00
C GLY A 53 -10.35 -10.10 19.50
N GLU A 54 -10.14 -11.20 18.79
CA GLU A 54 -9.94 -11.21 17.33
C GLU A 54 -11.07 -10.47 16.58
N TYR A 55 -12.33 -10.76 16.92
CA TYR A 55 -13.49 -10.11 16.30
C TYR A 55 -13.47 -8.59 16.50
N THR A 56 -13.14 -8.14 17.72
CA THR A 56 -13.03 -6.72 18.04
C THR A 56 -11.94 -6.05 17.21
N LEU A 57 -10.76 -6.66 17.10
CA LEU A 57 -9.64 -6.11 16.31
C LEU A 57 -9.98 -5.99 14.82
N ARG A 58 -10.70 -6.98 14.25
CA ARG A 58 -11.16 -6.92 12.85
C ARG A 58 -12.18 -5.79 12.67
N HIS A 59 -13.13 -5.66 13.58
CA HIS A 59 -14.13 -4.60 13.54
C HIS A 59 -13.52 -3.21 13.70
N GLU A 60 -12.58 -3.04 14.62
CA GLU A 60 -11.87 -1.79 14.82
C GLU A 60 -10.97 -1.43 13.64
N PHE A 61 -10.36 -2.44 13.00
CA PHE A 61 -9.67 -2.22 11.73
C PHE A 61 -10.63 -1.68 10.67
N ASP A 62 -11.81 -2.27 10.49
CA ASP A 62 -12.79 -1.81 9.49
C ASP A 62 -13.25 -0.37 9.75
N GLN A 63 -13.45 0.00 11.03
CA GLN A 63 -13.78 1.38 11.40
C GLN A 63 -12.64 2.36 11.03
N LYS A 64 -11.39 2.02 11.39
CA LYS A 64 -10.22 2.85 11.08
C LYS A 64 -9.96 2.90 9.56
N ALA A 65 -10.20 1.79 8.86
CA ALA A 65 -10.10 1.68 7.41
C ALA A 65 -11.07 2.62 6.69
N ALA A 66 -12.32 2.69 7.16
CA ALA A 66 -13.32 3.61 6.61
C ALA A 66 -12.94 5.09 6.79
N VAL A 67 -12.25 5.44 7.88
CA VAL A 67 -11.77 6.82 8.13
C VAL A 67 -10.51 7.16 7.32
N ALA A 68 -9.65 6.18 7.08
CA ALA A 68 -8.37 6.37 6.38
C ALA A 68 -8.44 6.12 4.86
N ASP A 69 -9.65 6.03 4.30
CA ASP A 69 -9.94 5.70 2.89
C ASP A 69 -9.26 4.42 2.41
N ILE A 70 -9.15 3.42 3.29
CA ILE A 70 -8.59 2.10 2.94
C ILE A 70 -9.68 1.28 2.27
N THR A 71 -9.43 0.88 1.03
CA THR A 71 -10.34 0.10 0.18
C THR A 71 -9.73 -1.22 -0.29
N ALA A 72 -8.40 -1.36 -0.20
CA ALA A 72 -7.66 -2.51 -0.69
C ALA A 72 -7.88 -3.79 0.12
N ILE A 73 -8.21 -3.66 1.42
CA ILE A 73 -8.42 -4.79 2.34
C ILE A 73 -9.51 -4.48 3.37
N LYS A 74 -10.09 -5.54 3.94
CA LYS A 74 -11.01 -5.48 5.08
C LYS A 74 -10.45 -6.25 6.28
N GLY A 75 -11.04 -6.04 7.45
CA GLY A 75 -10.71 -6.74 8.68
C GLY A 75 -10.74 -8.26 8.52
N ASP A 76 -11.67 -8.80 7.74
CA ASP A 76 -11.79 -10.24 7.45
C ASP A 76 -10.59 -10.83 6.70
N ASN A 77 -9.89 -10.02 5.90
CA ASN A 77 -8.71 -10.44 5.14
C ASN A 77 -7.43 -10.41 5.97
N LEU A 78 -7.49 -9.94 7.22
CA LEU A 78 -6.34 -9.91 8.11
C LEU A 78 -6.08 -11.28 8.74
N THR A 79 -4.81 -11.58 8.96
CA THR A 79 -4.42 -12.62 9.92
C THR A 79 -4.28 -11.96 11.28
N VAL A 80 -5.12 -12.34 12.23
CA VAL A 80 -5.14 -11.76 13.59
C VAL A 80 -4.91 -12.88 14.59
N VAL A 81 -4.00 -12.65 15.53
CA VAL A 81 -3.75 -13.54 16.66
C VAL A 81 -3.80 -12.69 17.92
N ALA A 82 -4.91 -12.78 18.65
CA ALA A 82 -5.10 -12.07 19.91
C ALA A 82 -4.31 -12.75 21.03
N GLY A 83 -3.61 -11.96 21.84
CA GLY A 83 -2.75 -12.45 22.91
C GLY A 83 -2.89 -11.64 24.20
N SER A 84 -2.58 -12.24 25.34
CA SER A 84 -2.68 -11.58 26.65
C SER A 84 -1.64 -10.46 26.85
N SER A 85 -0.50 -10.54 26.17
CA SER A 85 0.60 -9.56 26.24
C SER A 85 0.71 -8.65 25.02
N GLY A 86 -0.24 -8.74 24.07
CA GLY A 86 -0.23 -7.99 22.81
C GLY A 86 -0.81 -8.81 21.66
N ASN A 87 -1.26 -8.11 20.63
CA ASN A 87 -1.91 -8.72 19.47
C ASN A 87 -0.95 -8.75 18.29
N PHE A 88 -0.99 -9.83 17.52
CA PHE A 88 -0.32 -9.92 16.22
C PHE A 88 -1.33 -9.74 15.10
N LEU A 89 -1.06 -8.81 14.19
CA LEU A 89 -1.87 -8.57 13.02
C LEU A 89 -0.98 -8.55 11.77
N ARG A 90 -1.42 -9.22 10.71
CA ARG A 90 -0.75 -9.22 9.40
C ARG A 90 -1.75 -8.98 8.28
N ALA A 91 -1.39 -8.08 7.37
CA ALA A 91 -2.09 -7.82 6.13
C ALA A 91 -1.20 -8.28 4.97
N GLN A 92 -1.71 -9.22 4.17
CA GLN A 92 -1.08 -9.66 2.93
C GLN A 92 -2.10 -9.56 1.81
N TYR A 93 -1.83 -8.73 0.81
CA TYR A 93 -2.78 -8.46 -0.26
C TYR A 93 -2.09 -7.97 -1.53
N GLN A 94 -2.88 -7.93 -2.60
CA GLN A 94 -2.46 -7.42 -3.89
C GLN A 94 -3.31 -6.22 -4.25
N ARG A 95 -2.68 -5.17 -4.77
CA ARG A 95 -3.38 -3.99 -5.28
C ARG A 95 -3.14 -3.87 -6.76
N GLU A 96 -4.19 -4.04 -7.55
CA GLU A 96 -4.15 -3.81 -9.00
C GLU A 96 -4.58 -2.38 -9.32
N VAL A 97 -3.77 -1.67 -10.09
CA VAL A 97 -4.06 -0.31 -10.58
C VAL A 97 -4.11 -0.33 -12.10
N PRO A 98 -5.28 -0.21 -12.72
CA PRO A 98 -5.38 -0.15 -14.18
C PRO A 98 -4.69 1.10 -14.69
N LEU A 99 -3.90 1.00 -15.75
CA LEU A 99 -3.22 2.14 -16.39
C LEU A 99 -4.01 2.62 -17.61
N PHE A 100 -4.03 1.83 -18.67
CA PHE A 100 -4.73 2.11 -19.93
C PHE A 100 -5.02 0.80 -20.66
N ALA A 101 -6.16 0.73 -21.35
CA ALA A 101 -6.62 -0.47 -22.04
C ALA A 101 -6.49 -1.72 -21.14
N ASN A 102 -5.72 -2.73 -21.58
CA ASN A 102 -5.51 -3.99 -20.87
C ASN A 102 -4.20 -4.01 -20.05
N VAL A 103 -3.64 -2.84 -19.72
CA VAL A 103 -2.39 -2.73 -18.95
C VAL A 103 -2.69 -2.27 -17.53
N SER A 104 -2.18 -3.00 -16.54
CA SER A 104 -2.29 -2.67 -15.11
C SER A 104 -0.95 -2.79 -14.39
N LEU A 105 -0.83 -2.10 -13.26
CA LEU A 105 0.26 -2.28 -12.29
C LEU A 105 -0.25 -3.15 -11.15
N LEU A 106 0.51 -4.17 -10.79
CA LEU A 106 0.21 -5.03 -9.64
C LEU A 106 1.23 -4.76 -8.54
N PHE A 107 0.74 -4.42 -7.35
CA PHE A 107 1.56 -4.23 -6.15
C PHE A 107 1.28 -5.38 -5.19
N HIS A 108 2.35 -5.99 -4.68
CA HIS A 108 2.27 -7.00 -3.63
C HIS A 108 2.65 -6.34 -2.32
N PHE A 109 1.74 -6.37 -1.35
CA PHE A 109 1.96 -5.82 -0.02
C PHE A 109 1.92 -6.92 1.03
N ASP A 110 2.88 -6.86 1.94
CA ASP A 110 2.96 -7.70 3.12
C ASP A 110 3.44 -6.84 4.27
N THR A 111 2.62 -6.70 5.29
CA THR A 111 2.95 -5.93 6.48
C THR A 111 2.35 -6.58 7.72
N GLN A 112 3.07 -6.48 8.83
CA GLN A 112 2.70 -7.08 10.09
C GLN A 112 3.07 -6.15 11.25
N ALA A 113 2.33 -6.29 12.34
CA ALA A 113 2.55 -5.58 13.59
C ALA A 113 2.29 -6.51 14.78
N GLY A 114 3.00 -6.25 15.89
CA GLY A 114 2.98 -7.12 17.07
C GLY A 114 3.98 -8.28 16.98
N GLN A 115 4.03 -9.07 18.04
CA GLN A 115 4.95 -10.20 18.14
C GLN A 115 4.30 -11.46 17.54
N PRO A 116 4.93 -12.12 16.55
CA PRO A 116 4.38 -13.34 15.99
C PRO A 116 4.16 -14.39 17.09
N PRO A 117 3.08 -15.18 17.03
CA PRO A 117 2.96 -16.32 17.93
C PRO A 117 4.21 -17.20 17.77
N ALA A 118 4.79 -17.61 18.89
CA ALA A 118 5.88 -18.58 18.88
C ALA A 118 5.37 -19.82 18.14
N VAL A 119 5.97 -20.12 16.99
CA VAL A 119 5.69 -21.35 16.24
C VAL A 119 6.15 -22.48 17.15
N GLN A 120 5.19 -23.15 17.79
CA GLN A 120 5.42 -24.37 18.56
C GLN A 120 5.47 -25.56 17.61
#